data_AF-A0A6H9GXL3-F1
#
_entry.id   AF-A0A6H9GXL3-F1
#
_cell.length_a   1.000
_cell.length_b   1.000
_cell.length_c   1.000
_cell.angle_alpha   90.00
_cell.angle_beta   90.00
_cell.angle_gamma   90.00
#
_symmetry.space_group_name_H-M   'P 1'
#
loop_
_entity.id
_entity.type
_entity.pdbx_description
1 polymer ?
#
loop_
_entity_poly.entity_id
_entity_poly.type
_entity_poly.pdbx_seq_one_letter_code
_entity_poly.pdbx_strand_id
1 'polypeptide(L)'
;MAQIIDKSTFVLIERSDKVDQAISLNLAVKNNIWSSYLEKEGSNSEECDIKEQEIVDICYSIIDQNNIFEFFMVDSMASSVKLLYEDIVANPKSCLDRIAEKLGKPIPYMASNVIIKKQADTGKTANKTKLLSEVRSRLISA
;
A
#
# COMPACT_ATOMS: atom_id res chain seq x y z
N MET A 1 9.04 28.25 -0.29
CA MET A 1 8.74 26.80 -0.37
C MET A 1 9.60 26.02 -1.36
N ALA A 2 10.25 26.65 -2.35
CA ALA A 2 11.08 25.96 -3.35
C ALA A 2 12.26 25.11 -2.79
N GLN A 3 12.90 25.54 -1.70
CA GLN A 3 14.17 24.92 -1.24
C GLN A 3 14.09 23.44 -0.84
N ILE A 4 12.94 22.93 -0.38
CA ILE A 4 12.81 21.51 0.00
C ILE A 4 12.59 20.66 -1.24
N ILE A 5 11.70 21.09 -2.14
CA ILE A 5 11.35 20.36 -3.36
C ILE A 5 12.60 20.19 -4.25
N ASP A 6 13.35 21.27 -4.46
CA ASP A 6 14.55 21.28 -5.32
C ASP A 6 15.68 20.36 -4.83
N LYS A 7 15.65 19.99 -3.54
CA LYS A 7 16.67 19.15 -2.89
C LYS A 7 16.16 17.75 -2.53
N SER A 8 14.91 17.44 -2.85
CA SER A 8 14.28 16.19 -2.48
C SER A 8 14.20 15.23 -3.65
N THR A 9 14.38 13.94 -3.36
CA THR A 9 13.98 12.86 -4.27
C THR A 9 12.74 12.22 -3.68
N PHE A 10 11.66 12.21 -4.45
CA PHE A 10 10.41 11.63 -4.02
C PHE A 10 10.33 10.17 -4.42
N VAL A 11 9.76 9.35 -3.52
CA VAL A 11 9.45 7.95 -3.78
C VAL A 11 7.96 7.78 -3.55
N LEU A 12 7.25 7.32 -4.59
CA LEU A 12 5.84 6.95 -4.49
C LEU A 12 5.76 5.44 -4.38
N ILE A 13 5.16 4.96 -3.29
CA ILE A 13 4.86 3.54 -3.11
C ILE A 13 3.36 3.36 -3.25
N GLU A 14 2.95 2.46 -4.14
CA GLU A 14 1.54 2.11 -4.35
C GLU A 14 1.33 0.60 -4.40
N ARG A 15 0.12 0.13 -4.09
CA ARG A 15 -0.29 -1.25 -4.33
C ARG A 15 -1.08 -1.34 -5.63
N SER A 16 -0.86 -2.37 -6.42
CA SER A 16 -1.67 -2.61 -7.62
C SER A 16 -3.11 -2.99 -7.27
N ASP A 17 -3.33 -3.86 -6.27
CA ASP A 17 -4.67 -4.24 -5.79
C ASP A 17 -5.19 -3.24 -4.75
N LYS A 18 -5.94 -2.24 -5.22
CA LYS A 18 -6.58 -1.22 -4.38
C LYS A 18 -7.65 -1.78 -3.45
N VAL A 19 -8.30 -2.87 -3.85
CA VAL A 19 -9.35 -3.50 -3.04
C VAL A 19 -8.73 -4.23 -1.85
N ASP A 20 -7.65 -4.99 -2.08
CA ASP A 20 -6.94 -5.65 -0.99
C ASP A 20 -6.27 -4.63 -0.05
N GLN A 21 -5.75 -3.52 -0.58
CA GLN A 21 -5.28 -2.40 0.22
C GLN A 21 -6.42 -1.80 1.07
N ALA A 22 -7.60 -1.58 0.50
CA ALA A 22 -8.75 -1.03 1.20
C ALA A 22 -9.26 -1.96 2.32
N ILE A 23 -9.31 -3.27 2.07
CA ILE A 23 -9.64 -4.28 3.09
C ILE A 23 -8.60 -4.25 4.22
N SER A 24 -7.32 -4.24 3.85
CA SER A 24 -6.22 -4.18 4.83
C SER A 24 -6.32 -2.92 5.69
N LEU A 25 -6.65 -1.78 5.10
CA LEU A 25 -6.84 -0.52 5.81
C LEU A 25 -8.07 -0.54 6.73
N ASN A 26 -9.22 -1.05 6.25
CA ASN A 26 -10.44 -1.18 7.07
C ASN A 26 -10.19 -2.07 8.30
N LEU A 27 -9.51 -3.20 8.11
CA LEU A 27 -9.11 -4.10 9.19
C LEU A 27 -8.12 -3.45 10.16
N ALA A 28 -7.13 -2.71 9.65
CA ALA A 28 -6.17 -2.01 10.49
C ALA A 28 -6.85 -0.95 11.37
N VAL A 29 -7.79 -0.20 10.80
CA VAL A 29 -8.57 0.81 11.52
C VAL A 29 -9.47 0.17 12.58
N LYS A 30 -10.23 -0.87 12.24
CA LYS A 30 -11.16 -1.53 13.17
C LYS A 30 -10.45 -2.24 14.31
N ASN A 31 -9.31 -2.88 14.03
CA ASN A 31 -8.55 -3.61 15.05
C ASN A 31 -7.49 -2.75 15.73
N ASN A 32 -7.26 -1.52 15.27
CA ASN A 32 -6.14 -0.65 15.67
C ASN A 32 -4.76 -1.33 15.55
N ILE A 33 -4.58 -2.17 14.50
CA ILE A 33 -3.36 -2.93 14.25
C ILE A 33 -2.86 -2.59 12.84
N TRP A 34 -1.78 -1.82 12.78
CA TRP A 34 -1.23 -1.25 11.52
C TRP A 34 -0.05 -2.05 10.96
N SER A 35 0.21 -3.23 11.53
CA SER A 35 1.31 -4.09 11.11
C SER A 35 0.82 -5.52 10.87
N SER A 36 1.41 -6.20 9.88
CA SER A 36 1.20 -7.62 9.65
C SER A 36 1.83 -8.51 10.74
N TYR A 37 2.60 -7.91 11.64
CA TYR A 37 3.26 -8.57 12.77
C TYR A 37 2.29 -8.62 13.95
N LEU A 38 1.45 -9.64 13.98
CA LEU A 38 0.74 -9.96 15.22
C LEU A 38 1.75 -10.57 16.20
N GLU A 39 2.19 -9.77 17.18
CA GLU A 39 2.61 -10.33 18.45
C GLU A 39 1.37 -10.78 19.23
N LYS A 40 1.35 -12.10 19.50
CA LYS A 40 0.65 -12.84 20.56
C LYS A 40 -0.84 -13.19 20.40
N GLU A 41 -1.02 -14.51 20.30
CA GLU A 41 -1.89 -15.33 21.17
C GLU A 41 -2.99 -14.56 21.93
N GLY A 42 -4.24 -14.72 21.48
CA GLY A 42 -5.41 -14.46 22.30
C GLY A 42 -6.39 -13.40 21.77
N SER A 43 -6.10 -12.69 20.68
CA SER A 43 -7.13 -11.87 20.03
C SER A 43 -8.10 -12.79 19.30
N ASN A 44 -9.28 -13.00 19.90
CA ASN A 44 -10.44 -13.47 19.18
C ASN A 44 -10.56 -12.57 17.94
N SER A 45 -10.30 -13.12 16.75
CA SER A 45 -10.69 -12.50 15.50
C SER A 45 -12.22 -12.56 15.45
N GLU A 46 -12.85 -11.67 16.24
CA GLU A 46 -14.25 -11.34 16.11
C GLU A 46 -14.50 -11.09 14.62
N GLU A 47 -15.58 -11.65 14.11
CA GLU A 47 -15.98 -11.50 12.73
C GLU A 47 -16.08 -10.01 12.42
N CYS A 48 -15.03 -9.47 11.81
CA CYS A 48 -14.99 -8.08 11.43
C CYS A 48 -16.01 -7.92 10.31
N ASP A 49 -17.17 -7.37 10.63
CA ASP A 49 -18.22 -7.08 9.65
C ASP A 49 -17.71 -5.97 8.72
N ILE A 50 -17.21 -6.39 7.56
CA ILE A 50 -16.71 -5.50 6.51
C ILE A 50 -17.88 -5.16 5.59
N LYS A 51 -18.30 -3.90 5.59
CA LYS A 51 -19.35 -3.42 4.70
C LYS A 51 -18.76 -3.07 3.33
N GLU A 52 -19.43 -3.53 2.27
CA GLU A 52 -19.03 -3.26 0.88
C GLU A 52 -18.79 -1.78 0.60
N GLN A 53 -19.72 -0.92 1.02
CA GLN A 53 -19.63 0.52 0.78
C GLN A 53 -18.39 1.14 1.45
N GLU A 54 -18.01 0.67 2.65
CA GLU A 54 -16.79 1.16 3.31
C GLU A 54 -15.54 0.84 2.48
N ILE A 55 -15.48 -0.33 1.86
CA ILE A 55 -14.35 -0.72 1.01
C ILE A 55 -14.33 0.11 -0.28
N VAL A 56 -15.48 0.35 -0.90
CA VAL A 56 -15.60 1.22 -2.08
C VAL A 56 -15.13 2.64 -1.77
N ASP A 57 -15.61 3.22 -0.68
CA ASP A 57 -15.24 4.58 -0.26
C ASP A 57 -13.73 4.69 0.02
N ILE A 58 -13.15 3.67 0.68
CA ILE A 58 -11.70 3.60 0.90
C ILE A 58 -10.95 3.47 -0.42
N CYS A 59 -11.43 2.67 -1.38
CA CYS A 59 -10.80 2.54 -2.70
C CYS A 59 -10.73 3.90 -3.40
N TYR A 60 -11.85 4.64 -3.44
CA TYR A 60 -11.86 5.99 -4.01
C TYR A 60 -10.93 6.94 -3.28
N SER A 61 -10.88 6.88 -1.95
CA SER A 61 -9.95 7.70 -1.17
C SER A 61 -8.48 7.38 -1.49
N ILE A 62 -8.12 6.11 -1.69
CA ILE A 62 -6.74 5.72 -2.07
C ILE A 62 -6.42 6.23 -3.47
N ILE A 63 -7.34 6.08 -4.43
CA ILE A 63 -7.17 6.56 -5.81
C ILE A 63 -6.98 8.08 -5.81
N ASP A 64 -7.83 8.81 -5.08
CA ASP A 64 -7.75 10.26 -4.97
C ASP A 64 -6.42 10.73 -4.35
N GLN A 65 -5.96 10.08 -3.27
CA GLN A 65 -4.65 10.37 -2.66
C GLN A 65 -3.50 10.15 -3.65
N ASN A 66 -3.53 9.09 -4.45
CA ASN A 66 -2.54 8.85 -5.49
C ASN A 66 -2.58 9.96 -6.56
N ASN A 67 -3.78 10.35 -7.01
CA ASN A 67 -3.95 11.42 -8.00
C ASN A 67 -3.48 12.78 -7.48
N ILE A 68 -3.77 13.11 -6.21
CA ILE A 68 -3.30 14.33 -5.56
C ILE A 68 -1.78 14.36 -5.50
N PHE A 69 -1.14 13.24 -5.18
CA PHE A 69 0.31 13.15 -5.19
C PHE A 69 0.90 13.34 -6.59
N GLU A 70 0.32 12.69 -7.60
CA GLU A 70 0.75 12.86 -9.00
C GLU A 70 0.57 14.32 -9.47
N PHE A 71 -0.55 14.95 -9.13
CA PHE A 71 -0.79 16.37 -9.39
C PHE A 71 0.27 17.25 -8.72
N PHE A 72 0.58 17.00 -7.45
CA PHE A 72 1.63 17.72 -6.73
C PHE A 72 3.00 17.59 -7.42
N MET A 73 3.35 16.40 -7.93
CA MET A 73 4.61 16.21 -8.69
C MET A 73 4.64 17.05 -9.97
N VAL A 74 3.51 17.10 -10.71
CA VAL A 74 3.40 17.89 -11.94
C VAL A 74 3.47 19.39 -11.65
N ASP A 75 2.69 19.88 -10.69
CA ASP A 75 2.64 21.29 -10.30
C ASP A 75 4.00 21.79 -9.78
N SER A 76 4.71 20.94 -9.04
CA SER A 76 6.04 21.25 -8.52
C SER A 76 7.19 21.02 -9.51
N MET A 77 6.90 20.60 -10.74
CA MET A 77 7.90 20.18 -11.74
C MET A 77 8.90 19.15 -11.19
N ALA A 78 8.47 18.35 -10.22
CA ALA A 78 9.28 17.32 -9.58
C ALA A 78 9.10 15.97 -10.30
N SER A 79 9.95 15.00 -9.93
CA SER A 79 9.79 13.63 -10.39
C SER A 79 9.97 12.66 -9.24
N SER A 80 9.18 11.58 -9.26
CA SER A 80 9.22 10.53 -8.25
C SER A 80 9.70 9.20 -8.83
N VAL A 81 10.36 8.39 -8.01
CA VAL A 81 10.51 6.96 -8.29
C VAL A 81 9.23 6.26 -7.86
N LYS A 82 8.47 5.75 -8.82
CA LYS A 82 7.23 4.99 -8.57
C LYS A 82 7.56 3.51 -8.38
N LEU A 83 7.19 2.96 -7.22
CA LEU A 83 7.44 1.57 -6.83
C LEU A 83 6.12 0.89 -6.47
N LEU A 84 5.91 -0.31 -7.01
CA LEU A 84 4.82 -1.16 -6.56
C LEU A 84 5.22 -1.88 -5.28
N TYR A 85 4.31 -1.95 -4.32
CA TYR A 85 4.47 -2.75 -3.12
C TYR A 85 4.80 -4.21 -3.46
N GLU A 86 4.15 -4.75 -4.50
CA GLU A 86 4.39 -6.12 -4.95
C GLU A 86 5.85 -6.32 -5.41
N ASP A 87 6.43 -5.33 -6.09
CA ASP A 87 7.84 -5.34 -6.49
C ASP A 87 8.78 -5.23 -5.28
N ILE A 88 8.42 -4.41 -4.30
CA ILE A 88 9.21 -4.24 -3.06
C ILE A 88 9.26 -5.55 -2.28
N VAL A 89 8.16 -6.27 -2.20
CA VAL A 89 8.09 -7.57 -1.51
C VAL A 89 8.82 -8.65 -2.31
N ALA A 90 8.65 -8.70 -3.63
CA ALA A 90 9.26 -9.74 -4.47
C ALA A 90 10.76 -9.54 -4.69
N ASN A 91 11.20 -8.28 -4.89
CA ASN A 91 12.58 -7.94 -5.21
C ASN A 91 12.98 -6.58 -4.59
N PRO A 92 13.17 -6.53 -3.26
CA PRO A 92 13.49 -5.28 -2.55
C PRO A 92 14.81 -4.67 -3.00
N LYS A 93 15.79 -5.51 -3.38
CA LYS A 93 17.08 -5.03 -3.92
C LYS A 93 16.88 -4.24 -5.21
N SER A 94 16.12 -4.76 -6.18
CA SER A 94 15.86 -4.06 -7.44
C SER A 94 15.16 -2.72 -7.21
N CYS A 95 14.24 -2.65 -6.24
CA CYS A 95 13.61 -1.39 -5.87
C CYS A 95 14.60 -0.38 -5.29
N LEU A 96 15.52 -0.82 -4.42
CA LEU A 96 16.57 0.03 -3.87
C LEU A 96 17.57 0.48 -4.94
N ASP A 97 17.92 -0.38 -5.89
CA ASP A 97 18.80 -0.03 -7.00
C ASP A 97 18.18 1.10 -7.86
N ARG A 98 16.85 1.07 -8.09
CA ARG A 98 16.12 2.14 -8.79
C ARG A 98 16.13 3.47 -8.02
N ILE A 99 16.02 3.42 -6.69
CA ILE A 99 16.14 4.62 -5.85
C ILE A 99 17.58 5.15 -5.88
N ALA A 100 18.57 4.27 -5.80
CA ALA A 100 19.99 4.60 -5.83
C ALA A 100 20.39 5.28 -7.16
N GLU A 101 19.89 4.76 -8.28
CA GLU A 101 20.05 5.37 -9.60
C GLU A 101 19.51 6.79 -9.63
N LYS A 102 18.29 7.01 -9.11
CA LYS A 102 17.70 8.36 -9.06
C LYS A 102 18.47 9.33 -8.18
N LEU A 103 19.03 8.85 -7.06
CA LEU A 103 19.85 9.65 -6.15
C LEU A 103 21.28 9.89 -6.67
N GLY A 104 21.70 9.19 -7.73
CA GLY A 104 23.07 9.21 -8.24
C GLY A 104 24.10 8.67 -7.24
N LYS A 105 23.67 7.85 -6.27
CA LYS A 105 24.52 7.31 -5.20
C LYS A 105 24.12 5.89 -4.85
N PRO A 106 25.08 4.97 -4.62
CA PRO A 106 24.76 3.62 -4.21
C PRO A 106 24.10 3.62 -2.83
N ILE A 107 23.03 2.84 -2.68
CA ILE A 107 22.41 2.55 -1.39
C ILE A 107 22.89 1.15 -0.94
N PRO A 108 23.52 1.02 0.23
CA PRO A 108 23.90 -0.29 0.76
C PRO A 108 22.66 -1.18 0.93
N TYR A 109 22.66 -2.33 0.26
CA TYR A 109 21.64 -3.35 0.47
C TYR A 109 22.16 -4.41 1.44
N MET A 110 21.54 -4.48 2.62
CA MET A 110 21.80 -5.55 3.60
C MET A 110 20.60 -6.49 3.62
N ALA A 111 20.71 -7.63 2.94
CA ALA A 111 19.67 -8.65 2.91
C ALA A 111 19.28 -9.14 4.31
N SER A 112 20.23 -9.14 5.26
CA SER A 112 19.99 -9.47 6.67
C SER A 112 18.97 -8.55 7.37
N ASN A 113 18.79 -7.33 6.85
CA ASN A 113 17.86 -6.35 7.42
C ASN A 113 16.48 -6.42 6.75
N VAL A 114 16.33 -7.27 5.73
CA VAL A 114 15.07 -7.46 5.01
C VAL A 114 14.29 -8.57 5.69
N ILE A 115 13.30 -8.18 6.47
CA ILE A 115 12.37 -9.10 7.11
C ILE A 115 11.08 -9.13 6.29
N ILE A 116 10.92 -10.15 5.45
CA ILE A 116 9.66 -10.42 4.75
C ILE A 116 8.89 -11.43 5.59
N LYS A 117 7.77 -11.02 6.17
CA LYS A 117 6.83 -11.95 6.81
C LYS A 117 5.57 -12.03 5.97
N LYS A 118 5.05 -13.26 5.86
CA LYS A 118 3.74 -13.49 5.24
C LYS A 118 2.69 -12.70 6.02
N GLN A 119 1.89 -11.89 5.32
CA GLN A 119 0.73 -11.23 5.92
C GLN A 119 -0.16 -12.32 6.55
N ALA A 120 -0.60 -12.11 7.79
CA ALA A 120 -1.50 -13.06 8.44
C ALA A 120 -2.77 -13.21 7.59
N ASP A 121 -3.20 -14.45 7.34
CA ASP A 121 -4.49 -14.77 6.69
C ASP A 121 -5.63 -14.50 7.69
N THR A 122 -5.77 -13.26 8.17
CA THR A 122 -6.84 -12.87 9.08
C THR A 122 -8.10 -12.56 8.28
N GLY A 123 -8.82 -13.63 7.90
CA GLY A 123 -10.18 -13.56 7.38
C GLY A 123 -10.58 -14.81 6.60
N LYS A 124 -11.65 -15.49 7.02
CA LYS A 124 -12.25 -16.64 6.31
C LYS A 124 -12.38 -16.32 4.82
N THR A 125 -11.69 -17.10 3.99
CA THR A 125 -11.49 -16.92 2.55
C THR A 125 -12.80 -16.77 1.75
N ALA A 126 -13.92 -17.32 2.25
CA ALA A 126 -15.21 -17.30 1.58
C ALA A 126 -15.88 -15.90 1.54
N ASN A 127 -15.92 -15.18 2.67
CA ASN A 127 -16.53 -13.85 2.73
C ASN A 127 -15.68 -12.80 2.01
N LYS A 128 -14.34 -12.91 2.12
CA LYS A 128 -13.41 -12.06 1.37
C LYS A 128 -13.59 -12.24 -0.14
N THR A 129 -13.71 -13.48 -0.62
CA THR A 129 -13.86 -13.75 -2.07
C THR A 129 -15.17 -13.20 -2.65
N LYS A 130 -16.30 -13.35 -1.92
CA LYS A 130 -17.59 -12.79 -2.35
C LYS A 130 -17.55 -11.25 -2.35
N LEU A 131 -17.08 -10.65 -1.25
CA LEU A 131 -16.91 -9.20 -1.14
C LEU A 131 -15.99 -8.64 -2.23
N LEU A 132 -14.87 -9.31 -2.50
CA LEU A 132 -13.95 -8.94 -3.58
C LEU A 132 -14.65 -8.95 -4.95
N SER A 133 -15.51 -9.93 -5.23
CA SER A 133 -16.24 -10.01 -6.50
C SER A 133 -17.27 -8.89 -6.65
N GLU A 134 -17.98 -8.54 -5.57
CA GLU A 134 -19.02 -7.49 -5.56
C GLU A 134 -18.40 -6.09 -5.71
N VAL A 135 -17.35 -5.80 -4.93
CA VAL A 135 -16.64 -4.52 -4.99
C VAL A 135 -15.98 -4.32 -6.36
N ARG A 136 -15.31 -5.35 -6.91
CA ARG A 136 -14.66 -5.25 -8.23
C ARG A 136 -15.68 -4.97 -9.34
N SER A 137 -16.86 -5.58 -9.28
CA SER A 137 -17.94 -5.32 -10.24
C SER A 137 -18.40 -3.85 -10.23
N ARG A 138 -18.53 -3.25 -9.03
CA ARG A 138 -18.92 -1.84 -8.90
C ARG A 138 -17.85 -0.86 -9.37
N LEU A 139 -16.58 -1.12 -9.04
CA LEU A 139 -15.46 -0.26 -9.46
C LEU A 139 -15.24 -0.24 -10.98
N ILE A 140 -15.67 -1.27 -11.71
CA ILE A 140 -15.59 -1.34 -13.18
C ILE A 140 -16.80 -0.63 -13.83
N SER A 141 -17.91 -0.53 -13.12
CA SER A 141 -19.18 0.00 -13.65
C SER A 141 -19.39 1.51 -13.38
N ALA A 142 -18.48 2.14 -12.64
CA ALA A 142 -18.47 3.56 -12.31
C ALA A 142 -17.45 4.31 -13.17
#